data_AF-A0AA96QT59-F1
#
_entry.id   AF-A0AA96QT59-F1
#
_cell.length_a   1.000
_cell.length_b   1.000
_cell.length_c   1.000
_cell.angle_alpha   90.00
_cell.angle_beta   90.00
_cell.angle_gamma   90.00
#
_symmetry.space_group_name_H-M   'P 1'
#
loop_
_entity.id
_entity.type
_entity.pdbx_description
1 polymer ?
#
loop_
_entity_poly.entity_id
_entity_poly.type
_entity_poly.pdbx_seq_one_letter_code
_entity_poly.pdbx_strand_id
1 'polypeptide(L)'
;MSTAGNQPRFALIRMPSWSWGGDPSKLITEAGFRGRLVDKTNGLWEIRTTESYYQRHPDLVKVDHIAGARQKRNRFDLISQFVSAEVLRTGRSEREEVVLESRRLRAERTKAPVDSFALWQLQLLTAVGTEVAEVIEGIHQALLETTFLEEETLVFPHASVHVVRRLQLLVRRVKLIGVFLRIEHDEQLKSGDISAIKQLTDTGDSVFASSAHLHEGVILFDAYLSPLLGALTPAIWSIGAHREAGVVVHSLGQPLVGVEAQAVELLNLLPIQESIETVSTPKLSPLAGQEALDWWATRLNHLFGILTDPTVFVDGQNIYDPSKHLRWILTIEQMFRRVSSIQGTHRDVHARRVLLFSVLDTASRIINLNIEDIVSIDKVRKKLENLRGSMLPAAAKILLPSAERAVVALEKIQDGFFIQRQLGKSTLEYRSKKGDIVEIGLDKAAAEYIKVLRNATHGHGKKFETQGNLENVLLAHHDGSFPHDLGLLGYFYLLDILANPDALRQRLETGR
;
A
#
# COMPACT_ATOMS: atom_id res chain seq x y z
N MET A 1 7.55 -13.28 -28.07
CA MET A 1 6.53 -12.48 -28.78
C MET A 1 5.17 -12.94 -28.30
N SER A 2 4.60 -12.23 -27.32
CA SER A 2 3.29 -12.48 -26.75
C SER A 2 2.22 -11.94 -27.70
N THR A 3 1.18 -12.73 -27.97
CA THR A 3 -0.01 -12.28 -28.69
C THR A 3 -0.67 -11.17 -27.87
N ALA A 4 -0.44 -9.92 -28.26
CA ALA A 4 -1.14 -8.77 -27.72
C ALA A 4 -2.65 -8.97 -27.96
N GLY A 5 -3.36 -9.37 -26.90
CA GLY A 5 -4.83 -9.38 -26.91
C GLY A 5 -5.31 -8.00 -27.36
N ASN A 6 -6.33 -7.97 -28.22
CA ASN A 6 -6.82 -6.75 -28.84
C ASN A 6 -7.41 -5.83 -27.74
N GLN A 7 -6.58 -4.93 -27.22
CA GLN A 7 -6.95 -4.03 -26.14
C GLN A 7 -8.09 -3.11 -26.62
N PRO A 8 -9.17 -2.93 -25.84
CA PRO A 8 -10.17 -1.94 -26.15
C PRO A 8 -9.50 -0.59 -26.17
N ARG A 9 -9.62 0.10 -27.30
CA ARG A 9 -9.07 1.45 -27.45
C ARG A 9 -9.89 2.49 -26.69
N PHE A 10 -11.08 2.11 -26.21
CA PHE A 10 -12.04 2.97 -25.52
C PHE A 10 -12.96 2.14 -24.63
N ALA A 11 -13.62 2.81 -23.69
CA ALA A 11 -14.73 2.32 -22.90
C ALA A 11 -16.01 3.07 -23.30
N LEU A 12 -17.12 2.36 -23.41
CA LEU A 12 -18.44 2.95 -23.62
C LEU A 12 -19.08 3.23 -22.27
N ILE A 13 -19.42 4.49 -22.02
CA ILE A 13 -20.09 4.94 -20.78
C ILE A 13 -21.36 5.68 -21.12
N ARG A 14 -22.46 5.27 -20.48
CA ARG A 14 -23.71 6.04 -20.50
C ARG A 14 -23.60 7.18 -19.49
N MET A 15 -23.55 8.42 -19.98
CA MET A 15 -23.52 9.60 -19.13
C MET A 15 -24.88 10.31 -19.15
N PRO A 16 -25.50 10.54 -17.99
CA PRO A 16 -26.73 11.31 -17.93
C PRO A 16 -26.52 12.74 -18.42
N SER A 17 -27.49 13.29 -19.14
CA SER A 17 -27.43 14.65 -19.70
C SER A 17 -27.31 15.71 -18.62
N TRP A 18 -27.82 15.47 -17.40
CA TRP A 18 -27.75 16.38 -16.26
C TRP A 18 -26.36 16.46 -15.61
N SER A 19 -25.45 15.52 -15.91
CA SER A 19 -24.15 15.45 -15.25
C SER A 19 -23.35 16.75 -15.45
N TRP A 20 -22.67 17.19 -14.38
CA TRP A 20 -21.88 18.42 -14.35
C TRP A 20 -22.64 19.67 -14.80
N GLY A 21 -23.87 19.82 -14.32
CA GLY A 21 -24.70 20.99 -14.62
C GLY A 21 -25.22 21.04 -16.06
N GLY A 22 -25.44 19.87 -16.68
CA GLY A 22 -25.92 19.77 -18.06
C GLY A 22 -24.82 19.63 -19.11
N ASP A 23 -23.55 19.49 -18.70
CA ASP A 23 -22.40 19.40 -19.61
C ASP A 23 -21.51 18.18 -19.28
N PRO A 24 -21.92 16.97 -19.71
CA PRO A 24 -21.14 15.75 -19.49
C PRO A 24 -19.71 15.81 -20.07
N SER A 25 -19.48 16.63 -21.10
CA SER A 25 -18.17 16.78 -21.72
C SER A 25 -17.15 17.43 -20.77
N LYS A 26 -17.61 18.38 -19.94
CA LYS A 26 -16.77 18.96 -18.88
C LYS A 26 -16.41 17.95 -17.81
N LEU A 27 -17.34 17.09 -17.39
CA LEU A 27 -17.04 16.01 -16.44
C LEU A 27 -15.90 15.11 -16.94
N ILE A 28 -16.01 14.68 -18.20
CA ILE A 28 -15.00 13.87 -18.90
C ILE A 28 -13.64 14.58 -18.89
N THR A 29 -13.64 15.86 -19.28
CA THR A 29 -12.39 16.63 -19.43
C THR A 29 -11.74 16.93 -18.08
N GLU A 30 -12.52 17.30 -17.06
CA GLU A 30 -12.05 17.56 -15.69
C GLU A 30 -11.53 16.28 -15.00
N ALA A 31 -12.05 15.11 -15.36
CA ALA A 31 -11.52 13.81 -14.96
C ALA A 31 -10.31 13.36 -15.80
N GLY A 32 -9.81 14.23 -16.69
CA GLY A 32 -8.67 13.99 -17.57
C GLY A 32 -8.89 12.82 -18.52
N PHE A 33 -10.12 12.62 -18.96
CA PHE A 33 -10.46 11.68 -20.02
C PHE A 33 -10.60 12.43 -21.36
N ARG A 34 -10.41 11.69 -22.45
CA ARG A 34 -10.83 12.09 -23.79
C ARG A 34 -12.11 11.35 -24.11
N GLY A 35 -13.15 12.10 -24.47
CA GLY A 35 -14.46 11.55 -24.78
C GLY A 35 -14.98 11.98 -26.14
N ARG A 36 -15.76 11.11 -26.78
CA ARG A 36 -16.56 11.41 -27.97
C ARG A 36 -17.96 10.86 -27.77
N LEU A 37 -18.98 11.71 -27.96
CA LEU A 37 -20.37 11.27 -27.94
C LEU A 37 -20.63 10.42 -29.19
N VAL A 38 -21.09 9.19 -29.00
CA VAL A 38 -21.38 8.24 -30.09
C VAL A 38 -22.87 7.97 -30.27
N ASP A 39 -23.66 8.12 -29.21
CA ASP A 39 -25.11 8.05 -29.28
C ASP A 39 -25.71 9.18 -28.43
N LYS A 40 -26.28 10.18 -29.09
CA LYS A 40 -26.91 11.32 -28.43
C LYS A 40 -28.21 10.95 -27.72
N THR A 41 -28.95 9.97 -28.23
CA THR A 41 -30.24 9.54 -27.68
C THR A 41 -30.05 8.81 -26.37
N ASN A 42 -29.07 7.90 -26.32
CA ASN A 42 -28.76 7.14 -25.11
C ASN A 42 -27.73 7.81 -24.20
N GLY A 43 -27.14 8.94 -24.61
CA GLY A 43 -26.06 9.59 -23.86
C GLY A 43 -24.80 8.73 -23.78
N LEU A 44 -24.50 7.96 -24.83
CA LEU A 44 -23.37 7.02 -24.85
C LEU A 44 -22.10 7.73 -25.34
N TRP A 45 -21.05 7.63 -24.54
CA TRP A 45 -19.74 8.22 -24.80
C TRP A 45 -18.68 7.14 -24.95
N GLU A 46 -17.83 7.25 -25.97
CA GLU A 46 -16.54 6.57 -26.00
C GLU A 46 -15.54 7.40 -25.19
N ILE A 47 -14.94 6.81 -24.16
CA ILE A 47 -13.92 7.47 -23.36
C ILE A 47 -12.63 6.66 -23.25
N ARG A 48 -11.53 7.37 -23.02
CA ARG A 48 -10.23 6.81 -22.65
C ARG A 48 -9.43 7.83 -21.85
N THR A 49 -8.41 7.39 -21.14
CA THR A 49 -7.51 8.31 -20.43
C THR A 49 -6.74 9.20 -21.41
N THR A 50 -6.44 10.42 -20.98
CA THR A 50 -5.56 11.34 -21.73
C THR A 50 -4.19 10.73 -21.95
N GLU A 51 -3.70 9.97 -20.98
CA GLU A 51 -2.44 9.23 -21.02
C GLU A 51 -2.44 8.21 -22.16
N SER A 52 -3.48 7.38 -22.25
CA SER A 52 -3.65 6.39 -23.32
C SER A 52 -3.80 7.06 -24.69
N TYR A 53 -4.57 8.15 -24.76
CA TYR A 53 -4.75 8.91 -26.01
C TYR A 53 -3.43 9.47 -26.56
N TYR A 54 -2.59 10.05 -25.70
CA TYR A 54 -1.32 10.66 -26.08
C TYR A 54 -0.11 9.74 -25.95
N GLN A 55 -0.31 8.47 -25.56
CA GLN A 55 0.77 7.49 -25.32
C GLN A 55 1.85 8.01 -24.36
N ARG A 56 1.42 8.65 -23.27
CA ARG A 56 2.32 9.21 -22.26
C ARG A 56 2.13 8.52 -20.91
N HIS A 57 3.15 8.63 -20.06
CA HIS A 57 3.06 8.13 -18.69
C HIS A 57 2.02 8.92 -17.87
N PRO A 58 1.33 8.26 -16.93
CA PRO A 58 0.47 8.92 -15.96
C PRO A 58 1.27 9.83 -15.04
N ASP A 59 0.69 11.00 -14.77
CA ASP A 59 1.17 11.99 -13.80
C ASP A 59 0.04 12.25 -12.80
N LEU A 60 -0.09 11.39 -11.80
CA LEU A 60 -1.17 11.36 -10.81
C LEU A 60 -0.66 11.56 -9.37
N VAL A 61 0.62 11.32 -9.14
CA VAL A 61 1.33 11.38 -7.86
C VAL A 61 2.66 12.12 -8.10
N LYS A 62 2.97 13.10 -7.25
CA LYS A 62 4.19 13.90 -7.31
C LYS A 62 4.93 13.87 -5.98
N VAL A 63 6.25 14.03 -6.05
CA VAL A 63 7.09 14.26 -4.89
C VAL A 63 7.77 15.60 -5.06
N ASP A 64 7.58 16.48 -4.09
CA ASP A 64 8.31 17.74 -4.00
C ASP A 64 9.30 17.63 -2.84
N HIS A 65 10.60 17.73 -3.13
CA HIS A 65 11.62 17.71 -2.09
C HIS A 65 11.88 19.14 -1.62
N ILE A 66 11.54 19.41 -0.37
CA ILE A 66 11.51 20.74 0.21
C ILE A 66 12.86 21.08 0.84
N ALA A 67 13.44 20.16 1.59
CA ALA A 67 14.74 20.31 2.26
C ALA A 67 15.49 18.98 2.22
N GLY A 68 16.82 19.01 2.23
CA GLY A 68 17.68 17.82 2.25
C GLY A 68 18.88 17.89 1.31
N ALA A 69 19.65 16.80 1.23
CA ALA A 69 20.98 16.79 0.62
C ALA A 69 21.06 17.22 -0.86
N ARG A 70 19.98 17.06 -1.63
CA ARG A 70 19.93 17.45 -3.06
C ARG A 70 19.48 18.89 -3.29
N GLN A 71 18.92 19.53 -2.26
CA GLN A 71 18.41 20.89 -2.36
C GLN A 71 19.54 21.88 -2.08
N LYS A 72 19.84 22.74 -3.07
CA LYS A 72 20.79 23.85 -2.89
C LYS A 72 20.29 24.88 -1.88
N ARG A 73 18.97 25.03 -1.78
CA ARG A 73 18.28 25.92 -0.86
C ARG A 73 16.97 25.25 -0.46
N ASN A 74 16.63 25.29 0.82
CA ASN A 74 15.34 24.82 1.31
C ASN A 74 14.20 25.62 0.66
N ARG A 75 13.13 24.94 0.27
CA ARG A 75 12.02 25.46 -0.52
C ARG A 75 10.69 25.44 0.24
N PHE A 76 10.71 25.83 1.52
CA PHE A 76 9.50 25.91 2.34
C PHE A 76 8.45 26.88 1.76
N ASP A 77 8.87 27.81 0.90
CA ASP A 77 7.99 28.68 0.10
C ASP A 77 6.97 27.90 -0.74
N LEU A 78 7.33 26.70 -1.22
CA LEU A 78 6.46 25.87 -2.05
C LEU A 78 5.27 25.30 -1.27
N ILE A 79 5.37 25.14 0.05
CA ILE A 79 4.28 24.58 0.88
C ILE A 79 3.00 25.42 0.74
N SER A 80 3.14 26.74 0.73
CA SER A 80 2.00 27.67 0.59
C SER A 80 1.18 27.43 -0.68
N GLN A 81 1.84 27.05 -1.78
CA GLN A 81 1.20 26.80 -3.07
C GLN A 81 0.28 25.58 -3.02
N PHE A 82 0.62 24.57 -2.23
CA PHE A 82 -0.16 23.34 -2.16
C PHE A 82 -1.25 23.40 -1.09
N VAL A 83 -0.99 24.08 0.01
CA VAL A 83 -1.93 24.22 1.12
C VAL A 83 -3.08 25.20 0.79
N SER A 84 -2.85 26.14 -0.14
CA SER A 84 -3.92 27.01 -0.66
C SER A 84 -5.09 26.27 -1.33
N ALA A 85 -4.88 25.00 -1.71
CA ALA A 85 -5.90 24.15 -2.31
C ALA A 85 -6.65 23.26 -1.29
N GLU A 86 -6.27 23.29 0.00
CA GLU A 86 -7.00 22.60 1.06
C GLU A 86 -8.29 23.38 1.39
N VAL A 87 -9.33 22.67 1.86
CA VAL A 87 -10.47 23.34 2.48
C VAL A 87 -9.93 24.15 3.65
N LEU A 88 -10.00 25.48 3.54
CA LEU A 88 -9.41 26.42 4.49
C LEU A 88 -9.94 26.12 5.90
N ARG A 89 -9.13 25.44 6.72
CA ARG A 89 -9.38 25.35 8.16
C ARG A 89 -9.23 26.76 8.72
N THR A 90 -10.27 27.28 9.36
CA THR A 90 -10.30 28.65 9.87
C THR A 90 -9.65 28.80 11.25
N GLY A 91 -9.35 27.68 11.92
CA GLY A 91 -8.71 27.66 13.24
C GLY A 91 -8.64 26.25 13.82
N ARG A 92 -7.99 26.13 14.97
CA ARG A 92 -8.00 24.92 15.82
C ARG A 92 -9.20 24.98 16.75
N SER A 93 -9.78 23.83 17.06
CA SER A 93 -10.77 23.68 18.12
C SER A 93 -10.11 23.70 19.50
N GLU A 94 -10.83 24.13 20.52
CA GLU A 94 -10.37 24.07 21.93
C GLU A 94 -9.88 22.67 22.33
N ARG A 95 -10.57 21.63 21.86
CA ARG A 95 -10.15 20.24 22.09
C ARG A 95 -8.79 19.93 21.48
N GLU A 96 -8.50 20.41 20.27
CA GLU A 96 -7.21 20.22 19.62
C GLU A 96 -6.09 20.92 20.40
N GLU A 97 -6.33 22.14 20.91
CA GLU A 97 -5.37 22.88 21.71
C GLU A 97 -5.02 22.16 23.03
N VAL A 98 -6.04 21.66 23.74
CA VAL A 98 -5.83 20.90 24.98
C VAL A 98 -4.99 19.64 24.73
N VAL A 99 -5.27 18.92 23.63
CA VAL A 99 -4.52 17.69 23.28
C VAL A 99 -3.08 18.03 22.88
N LEU A 100 -2.86 19.09 22.08
CA LEU A 100 -1.52 19.57 21.72
C LEU A 100 -0.69 19.90 22.96
N GLU A 101 -1.25 20.65 23.90
CA GLU A 101 -0.56 21.04 25.12
C GLU A 101 -0.22 19.82 25.99
N SER A 102 -1.16 18.89 26.13
CA SER A 102 -0.93 17.62 26.85
C SER A 102 0.23 16.82 26.22
N ARG A 103 0.30 16.75 24.89
CA ARG A 103 1.39 16.06 24.17
C ARG A 103 2.72 16.80 24.31
N ARG A 104 2.71 18.13 24.30
CA ARG A 104 3.89 18.96 24.53
C ARG A 104 4.49 18.70 25.90
N LEU A 105 3.68 18.81 26.96
CA LEU A 105 4.12 18.54 28.33
C LEU A 105 4.66 17.11 28.50
N ARG A 106 4.04 16.13 27.83
CA ARG A 106 4.53 14.75 27.84
C ARG A 106 5.91 14.63 27.18
N ALA A 107 6.09 15.16 25.97
CA ALA A 107 7.37 15.12 25.26
C ALA A 107 8.49 15.86 26.04
N GLU A 108 8.16 16.99 26.66
CA GLU A 108 9.09 17.73 27.52
C GLU A 108 9.51 16.93 28.75
N ARG A 109 8.57 16.18 29.35
CA ARG A 109 8.81 15.37 30.55
C ARG A 109 9.58 14.09 30.27
N THR A 110 9.21 13.33 29.24
CA THR A 110 9.79 12.01 28.97
C THR A 110 11.08 12.09 28.18
N LYS A 111 11.24 13.13 27.35
CA LYS A 111 12.34 13.27 26.37
C LYS A 111 12.48 12.07 25.43
N ALA A 112 11.45 11.22 25.34
CA ALA A 112 11.45 10.06 24.48
C ALA A 112 11.17 10.50 23.04
N PRO A 113 11.96 10.05 22.03
CA PRO A 113 11.76 10.45 20.64
C PRO A 113 10.33 10.21 20.12
N VAL A 114 9.70 9.11 20.54
CA VAL A 114 8.32 8.78 20.16
C VAL A 114 7.30 9.84 20.58
N ASP A 115 7.48 10.46 21.75
CA ASP A 115 6.56 11.49 22.25
C ASP A 115 6.75 12.80 21.47
N SER A 116 7.99 13.17 21.11
CA SER A 116 8.26 14.32 20.23
C SER A 116 7.71 14.09 18.83
N PHE A 117 7.89 12.90 18.26
CA PHE A 117 7.39 12.57 16.92
C PHE A 117 5.86 12.59 16.87
N ALA A 118 5.20 12.05 17.90
CA ALA A 118 3.75 12.10 18.02
C ALA A 118 3.23 13.55 18.16
N LEU A 119 3.94 14.40 18.91
CA LEU A 119 3.64 15.83 18.99
C LEU A 119 3.77 16.51 17.63
N TRP A 120 4.88 16.28 16.91
CA TRP A 120 5.11 16.88 15.59
C TRP A 120 4.08 16.44 14.55
N GLN A 121 3.69 15.15 14.55
CA GLN A 121 2.58 14.67 13.72
C GLN A 121 1.28 15.39 14.05
N LEU A 122 0.96 15.54 15.35
CA LEU A 122 -0.26 16.23 15.76
C LEU A 122 -0.23 17.70 15.36
N GLN A 123 0.88 18.41 15.59
CA GLN A 123 1.07 19.80 15.18
C GLN A 123 0.84 19.97 13.67
N LEU A 124 1.41 19.08 12.85
CA LEU A 124 1.20 19.08 11.40
C LEU A 124 -0.23 18.75 11.00
N LEU A 125 -0.94 17.88 11.74
CA LEU A 125 -2.34 17.56 11.44
C LEU A 125 -3.28 18.72 11.78
N THR A 126 -2.99 19.46 12.85
CA THR A 126 -3.84 20.55 13.36
C THR A 126 -3.42 21.94 12.88
N ALA A 127 -2.29 22.07 12.19
CA ALA A 127 -1.82 23.36 11.66
C ALA A 127 -2.81 23.97 10.67
N VAL A 128 -3.12 25.25 10.86
CA VAL A 128 -3.91 26.06 9.93
C VAL A 128 -3.08 26.33 8.68
N GLY A 129 -3.72 26.52 7.52
CA GLY A 129 -3.03 26.54 6.23
C GLY A 129 -1.84 27.51 6.13
N THR A 130 -1.92 28.65 6.80
CA THR A 130 -0.87 29.68 6.86
C THR A 130 0.33 29.28 7.74
N GLU A 131 0.14 28.38 8.69
CA GLU A 131 1.15 27.95 9.67
C GLU A 131 1.93 26.71 9.20
N VAL A 132 1.41 25.96 8.22
CA VAL A 132 1.95 24.64 7.85
C VAL A 132 3.43 24.72 7.46
N ALA A 133 3.83 25.74 6.69
CA ALA A 133 5.23 25.91 6.27
C ALA A 133 6.18 26.11 7.46
N GLU A 134 5.78 26.96 8.42
CA GLU A 134 6.54 27.25 9.64
C GLU A 134 6.66 26.00 10.52
N VAL A 135 5.57 25.24 10.69
CA VAL A 135 5.57 24.01 11.47
C VAL A 135 6.50 22.96 10.86
N ILE A 136 6.44 22.79 9.53
CA ILE A 136 7.33 21.85 8.81
C ILE A 136 8.81 22.27 8.96
N GLU A 137 9.11 23.56 8.80
CA GLU A 137 10.46 24.10 8.95
C GLU A 137 10.97 23.92 10.39
N GLY A 138 10.14 24.23 11.39
CA GLY A 138 10.49 24.05 12.80
C GLY A 138 10.79 22.59 13.17
N ILE A 139 10.00 21.63 12.66
CA ILE A 139 10.27 20.20 12.86
C ILE A 139 11.58 19.78 12.18
N HIS A 140 11.84 20.26 10.96
CA HIS A 140 13.09 19.96 10.25
C HIS A 140 14.30 20.50 11.01
N GLN A 141 14.23 21.72 11.50
CA GLN A 141 15.30 22.33 12.28
C GLN A 141 15.52 21.57 13.61
N ALA A 142 14.45 21.21 14.32
CA ALA A 142 14.54 20.44 15.55
C ALA A 142 15.21 19.06 15.34
N LEU A 143 14.94 18.40 14.20
CA LEU A 143 15.64 17.17 13.82
C LEU A 143 17.14 17.40 13.61
N LEU A 144 17.51 18.45 12.88
CA LEU A 144 18.91 18.77 12.60
C LEU A 144 19.70 19.17 13.86
N GLU A 145 19.04 19.74 14.86
CA GLU A 145 19.65 20.17 16.13
C GLU A 145 19.69 19.06 17.18
N THR A 146 19.07 17.90 16.93
CA THR A 146 19.07 16.80 17.90
C THR A 146 20.46 16.20 18.03
N THR A 147 21.03 16.21 19.24
CA THR A 147 22.33 15.60 19.60
C THR A 147 22.15 14.36 20.48
N PHE A 148 23.18 13.50 20.54
CA PHE A 148 23.23 12.44 21.55
C PHE A 148 23.41 13.04 22.95
N LEU A 149 22.84 12.41 23.98
CA LEU A 149 22.88 12.92 25.37
C LEU A 149 24.31 13.10 25.91
N GLU A 150 25.29 12.39 25.35
CA GLU A 150 26.67 12.33 25.84
C GLU A 150 27.71 12.87 24.83
N GLU A 151 27.28 13.27 23.62
CA GLU A 151 28.18 13.76 22.57
C GLU A 151 27.58 14.94 21.80
N GLU A 152 28.41 15.90 21.35
CA GLU A 152 28.00 16.95 20.40
C GLU A 152 27.70 16.41 18.98
N THR A 153 27.73 15.08 18.80
CA THR A 153 27.40 14.42 17.55
C THR A 153 25.90 14.55 17.25
N LEU A 154 25.57 15.09 16.07
CA LEU A 154 24.20 15.20 15.59
C LEU A 154 23.61 13.81 15.32
N VAL A 155 22.38 13.59 15.79
CA VAL A 155 21.63 12.35 15.58
C VAL A 155 21.09 12.29 14.16
N PHE A 156 20.51 13.38 13.63
CA PHE A 156 19.90 13.38 12.30
C PHE A 156 20.56 14.39 11.33
N PRO A 157 21.87 14.30 11.07
CA PRO A 157 22.60 15.28 10.24
C PRO A 157 22.14 15.31 8.77
N HIS A 158 21.35 14.32 8.35
CA HIS A 158 20.83 14.18 7.00
C HIS A 158 19.30 14.18 6.95
N ALA A 159 18.65 14.76 7.97
CA ALA A 159 17.19 14.91 7.97
C ALA A 159 16.74 15.73 6.75
N SER A 160 15.65 15.29 6.12
CA SER A 160 15.11 15.90 4.91
C SER A 160 13.58 15.94 4.95
N VAL A 161 13.01 16.87 4.18
CA VAL A 161 11.57 17.10 4.10
C VAL A 161 11.10 16.92 2.68
N HIS A 162 10.03 16.15 2.53
CA HIS A 162 9.40 15.86 1.25
C HIS A 162 7.89 15.97 1.38
N VAL A 163 7.21 16.35 0.30
CA VAL A 163 5.76 16.33 0.21
C VAL A 163 5.35 15.40 -0.92
N VAL A 164 4.65 14.33 -0.59
CA VAL A 164 4.07 13.40 -1.57
C VAL A 164 2.63 13.83 -1.82
N ARG A 165 2.34 14.30 -3.03
CA ARG A 165 1.02 14.82 -3.40
C ARG A 165 0.34 13.88 -4.37
N ARG A 166 -0.95 13.68 -4.16
CA ARG A 166 -1.84 13.22 -5.21
C ARG A 166 -2.38 14.42 -5.99
N LEU A 167 -2.51 14.29 -7.29
CA LEU A 167 -3.21 15.31 -8.08
C LEU A 167 -4.73 15.14 -7.92
N GLN A 168 -5.47 16.26 -8.01
CA GLN A 168 -6.94 16.24 -7.98
C GLN A 168 -7.54 15.35 -9.07
N LEU A 169 -6.82 15.20 -10.18
CA LEU A 169 -7.15 14.27 -11.25
C LEU A 169 -7.35 12.83 -10.74
N LEU A 170 -6.48 12.34 -9.85
CA LEU A 170 -6.60 11.00 -9.26
C LEU A 170 -7.90 10.87 -8.45
N VAL A 171 -8.18 11.85 -7.58
CA VAL A 171 -9.39 11.84 -6.75
C VAL A 171 -10.64 11.84 -7.61
N ARG A 172 -10.70 12.71 -8.63
CA ARG A 172 -11.83 12.78 -9.55
C ARG A 172 -12.09 11.44 -10.24
N ARG A 173 -11.04 10.79 -10.76
CA ARG A 173 -11.17 9.50 -11.43
C ARG A 173 -11.68 8.41 -10.49
N VAL A 174 -11.16 8.34 -9.26
CA VAL A 174 -11.62 7.35 -8.27
C VAL A 174 -13.05 7.64 -7.82
N LYS A 175 -13.41 8.90 -7.57
CA LYS A 175 -14.77 9.29 -7.17
C LYS A 175 -15.81 9.04 -8.26
N LEU A 176 -15.45 9.18 -9.53
CA LEU A 176 -16.34 8.88 -10.65
C LEU A 176 -16.87 7.44 -10.64
N ILE A 177 -16.11 6.50 -10.09
CA ILE A 177 -16.55 5.11 -9.98
C ILE A 177 -17.78 5.01 -9.08
N GLY A 178 -17.76 5.67 -7.91
CA GLY A 178 -18.90 5.73 -7.00
C GLY A 178 -20.10 6.47 -7.62
N VAL A 179 -19.84 7.51 -8.41
CA VAL A 179 -20.90 8.22 -9.16
C VAL A 179 -21.58 7.29 -10.16
N PHE A 180 -20.82 6.61 -11.02
CA PHE A 180 -21.38 5.69 -12.01
C PHE A 180 -22.10 4.51 -11.35
N LEU A 181 -21.54 3.96 -10.27
CA LEU A 181 -22.18 2.89 -9.52
C LEU A 181 -23.51 3.32 -8.90
N ARG A 182 -23.59 4.54 -8.34
CA ARG A 182 -24.87 5.07 -7.82
C ARG A 182 -25.89 5.22 -8.94
N ILE A 183 -25.49 5.77 -10.09
CA ILE A 183 -26.36 5.88 -11.27
C ILE A 183 -26.86 4.49 -11.69
N GLU A 184 -26.03 3.45 -11.65
CA GLU A 184 -26.46 2.08 -11.99
C GLU A 184 -27.47 1.45 -11.03
N HIS A 185 -27.54 1.92 -9.78
CA HIS A 185 -28.42 1.35 -8.75
C HIS A 185 -29.57 2.27 -8.32
N ASP A 186 -29.69 3.46 -8.91
CA ASP A 186 -30.70 4.46 -8.58
C ASP A 186 -31.57 4.79 -9.81
N GLU A 187 -32.76 4.20 -9.87
CA GLU A 187 -33.69 4.38 -10.99
C GLU A 187 -34.16 5.84 -11.16
N GLN A 188 -34.26 6.60 -10.07
CA GLN A 188 -34.61 8.03 -10.16
C GLN A 188 -33.49 8.79 -10.87
N LEU A 189 -32.24 8.58 -10.47
CA LEU A 189 -31.09 9.20 -11.13
C LEU A 189 -30.94 8.78 -12.59
N LYS A 190 -31.20 7.50 -12.92
CA LYS A 190 -31.20 7.02 -14.32
C LYS A 190 -32.23 7.73 -15.18
N SER A 191 -33.42 7.98 -14.63
CA SER A 191 -34.50 8.70 -15.32
C SER A 191 -34.23 10.20 -15.48
N GLY A 192 -33.20 10.72 -14.80
CA GLY A 192 -32.80 12.12 -14.86
C GLY A 192 -33.35 12.97 -13.71
N ASP A 193 -34.06 12.37 -12.75
CA ASP A 193 -34.52 13.06 -11.56
C ASP A 193 -33.38 13.20 -10.54
N ILE A 194 -32.98 14.45 -10.28
CA ILE A 194 -31.93 14.81 -9.33
C ILE A 194 -32.47 15.49 -8.07
N SER A 195 -33.80 15.48 -7.85
CA SER A 195 -34.46 16.16 -6.72
C SER A 195 -33.95 15.65 -5.37
N ALA A 196 -33.91 14.34 -5.17
CA ALA A 196 -33.39 13.71 -3.96
C ALA A 196 -31.91 14.04 -3.72
N ILE A 197 -31.10 14.12 -4.78
CA ILE A 197 -29.68 14.47 -4.68
C ILE A 197 -29.46 15.92 -4.28
N LYS A 198 -30.25 16.84 -4.83
CA LYS A 198 -30.22 18.25 -4.43
C LYS A 198 -30.56 18.39 -2.95
N GLN A 199 -31.64 17.74 -2.50
CA GLN A 199 -32.04 17.76 -1.10
C GLN A 199 -30.93 17.23 -0.17
N LEU A 200 -30.31 16.09 -0.50
CA LEU A 200 -29.21 15.54 0.28
C LEU A 200 -27.97 16.45 0.29
N THR A 201 -27.70 17.12 -0.83
CA THR A 201 -26.59 18.09 -0.92
C THR A 201 -26.86 19.29 -0.02
N ASP A 202 -28.10 19.79 -0.01
CA ASP A 202 -28.52 20.94 0.79
C ASP A 202 -28.50 20.63 2.30
N THR A 203 -28.73 19.37 2.71
CA THR A 203 -28.59 18.91 4.11
C THR A 203 -27.15 18.58 4.51
N GLY A 204 -26.21 18.59 3.56
CA GLY A 204 -24.81 18.20 3.79
C GLY A 204 -24.60 16.69 3.90
N ASP A 205 -25.59 15.89 3.52
CA ASP A 205 -25.50 14.43 3.51
C ASP A 205 -24.63 13.92 2.36
N SER A 206 -24.02 12.75 2.55
CA SER A 206 -23.15 12.14 1.55
C SER A 206 -23.95 11.56 0.38
N VAL A 207 -23.81 12.17 -0.79
CA VAL A 207 -24.58 11.83 -2.00
C VAL A 207 -24.02 10.60 -2.74
N PHE A 208 -22.69 10.54 -2.90
CA PHE A 208 -21.99 9.49 -3.67
C PHE A 208 -21.07 8.68 -2.77
N ALA A 209 -21.67 8.01 -1.79
CA ALA A 209 -20.98 7.37 -0.66
C ALA A 209 -20.69 5.87 -0.84
N SER A 210 -20.91 5.28 -2.02
CA SER A 210 -20.78 3.83 -2.24
C SER A 210 -19.43 3.31 -1.78
N SER A 211 -19.43 2.50 -0.71
CA SER A 211 -18.22 1.96 -0.08
C SER A 211 -17.17 3.01 0.32
N ALA A 212 -17.55 4.27 0.57
CA ALA A 212 -16.63 5.39 0.82
C ALA A 212 -15.57 5.05 1.89
N HIS A 213 -16.01 4.58 3.06
CA HIS A 213 -15.13 4.22 4.18
C HIS A 213 -14.21 3.01 3.91
N LEU A 214 -14.40 2.29 2.81
CA LEU A 214 -13.54 1.15 2.44
C LEU A 214 -12.42 1.52 1.45
N HIS A 215 -12.47 2.71 0.83
CA HIS A 215 -11.48 3.20 -0.14
C HIS A 215 -11.11 4.69 0.02
N GLU A 216 -11.20 5.20 1.25
CA GLU A 216 -10.77 6.56 1.60
C GLU A 216 -9.26 6.77 1.49
N GLY A 217 -8.49 5.69 1.33
CA GLY A 217 -7.04 5.73 1.27
C GLY A 217 -6.50 6.59 0.13
N VAL A 218 -7.25 6.73 -0.97
CA VAL A 218 -6.86 7.64 -2.06
C VAL A 218 -7.03 9.10 -1.64
N ILE A 219 -7.96 9.43 -0.75
CA ILE A 219 -8.25 10.80 -0.35
C ILE A 219 -7.17 11.36 0.57
N LEU A 220 -6.73 10.61 1.57
CA LEU A 220 -5.64 11.04 2.46
C LEU A 220 -4.26 10.54 1.99
N PHE A 221 -4.24 9.68 0.97
CA PHE A 221 -3.06 9.01 0.46
C PHE A 221 -2.28 8.20 1.52
N ASP A 222 -2.94 7.91 2.66
CA ASP A 222 -2.38 7.21 3.81
C ASP A 222 -2.10 5.76 3.47
N ALA A 223 -3.12 5.04 2.98
CA ALA A 223 -3.02 3.63 2.67
C ALA A 223 -1.84 3.34 1.73
N TYR A 224 -1.62 4.20 0.73
CA TYR A 224 -0.64 3.99 -0.32
C TYR A 224 0.79 4.37 0.06
N LEU A 225 0.98 5.15 1.12
CA LEU A 225 2.30 5.55 1.60
C LEU A 225 2.73 4.81 2.87
N SER A 226 1.78 4.34 3.70
CA SER A 226 2.11 3.63 4.94
C SER A 226 3.09 2.45 4.75
N PRO A 227 2.97 1.59 3.70
CA PRO A 227 3.95 0.52 3.48
C PRO A 227 5.39 1.00 3.22
N LEU A 228 5.53 2.18 2.62
CA LEU A 228 6.82 2.81 2.39
C LEU A 228 7.42 3.32 3.72
N LEU A 229 6.60 3.98 4.55
CA LEU A 229 7.06 4.49 5.85
C LEU A 229 7.48 3.33 6.79
N GLY A 230 6.82 2.17 6.67
CA GLY A 230 7.15 0.94 7.39
C GLY A 230 8.19 0.02 6.71
N ALA A 231 8.83 0.46 5.61
CA ALA A 231 9.71 -0.39 4.80
C ALA A 231 10.91 -0.97 5.57
N LEU A 232 11.37 -0.30 6.63
CA LEU A 232 12.46 -0.74 7.49
C LEU A 232 12.02 -1.43 8.79
N THR A 233 10.73 -1.78 8.94
CA THR A 233 10.20 -2.44 10.15
C THR A 233 11.16 -3.53 10.66
N PRO A 234 11.50 -3.60 11.96
CA PRO A 234 10.94 -2.81 13.06
C PRO A 234 11.53 -1.40 13.20
N ALA A 235 12.48 -1.00 12.35
CA ALA A 235 13.00 0.36 12.36
C ALA A 235 12.11 1.32 11.56
N ILE A 236 12.14 2.59 11.95
CA ILE A 236 11.54 3.69 11.21
C ILE A 236 12.64 4.52 10.56
N TRP A 237 12.40 5.01 9.35
CA TRP A 237 13.34 5.90 8.65
C TRP A 237 12.74 7.30 8.42
N SER A 238 11.45 7.47 8.71
CA SER A 238 10.71 8.69 8.44
C SER A 238 9.49 8.83 9.34
N ILE A 239 9.02 10.06 9.49
CA ILE A 239 7.74 10.43 10.12
C ILE A 239 6.84 11.00 9.02
N GLY A 240 5.60 10.49 8.93
CA GLY A 240 4.60 10.96 7.98
C GLY A 240 3.45 11.71 8.66
N ALA A 241 2.99 12.82 8.08
CA ALA A 241 1.77 13.51 8.48
C ALA A 241 0.85 13.70 7.27
N HIS A 242 -0.38 13.17 7.35
CA HIS A 242 -1.33 13.12 6.24
C HIS A 242 -2.23 14.36 6.24
N ARG A 243 -2.26 15.08 5.13
CA ARG A 243 -3.13 16.24 4.92
C ARG A 243 -3.90 16.11 3.61
N GLU A 244 -4.87 17.01 3.40
CA GLU A 244 -5.68 17.00 2.17
C GLU A 244 -4.84 17.28 0.92
N ALA A 245 -3.84 18.17 1.02
CA ALA A 245 -2.93 18.47 -0.09
C ALA A 245 -1.93 17.35 -0.38
N GLY A 246 -1.72 16.42 0.56
CA GLY A 246 -0.75 15.33 0.43
C GLY A 246 -0.15 14.93 1.78
N VAL A 247 0.92 14.12 1.72
CA VAL A 247 1.61 13.63 2.91
C VAL A 247 2.95 14.32 3.04
N VAL A 248 3.18 14.95 4.18
CA VAL A 248 4.50 15.49 4.55
C VAL A 248 5.31 14.36 5.15
N VAL A 249 6.51 14.13 4.59
CA VAL A 249 7.45 13.09 5.03
C VAL A 249 8.72 13.76 5.52
N HIS A 250 8.97 13.64 6.82
CA HIS A 250 10.26 13.95 7.42
C HIS A 250 11.11 12.68 7.41
N SER A 251 12.04 12.59 6.46
CA SER A 251 13.05 11.53 6.46
C SER A 251 14.10 11.86 7.51
N LEU A 252 14.43 10.88 8.34
CA LEU A 252 15.36 11.04 9.46
C LEU A 252 16.82 11.03 9.01
N GLY A 253 17.10 10.60 7.78
CA GLY A 253 18.47 10.43 7.27
C GLY A 253 19.22 9.22 7.84
N GLN A 254 18.74 8.64 8.93
CA GLN A 254 19.17 7.38 9.50
C GLN A 254 17.99 6.60 10.12
N PRO A 255 18.02 5.26 10.17
CA PRO A 255 16.95 4.50 10.80
C PRO A 255 17.03 4.57 12.32
N LEU A 256 15.88 4.63 12.96
CA LEU A 256 15.72 4.47 14.41
C LEU A 256 14.99 3.18 14.71
N VAL A 257 15.37 2.49 15.79
CA VAL A 257 14.66 1.31 16.26
C VAL A 257 13.26 1.74 16.74
N GLY A 258 12.21 1.16 16.16
CA GLY A 258 10.81 1.50 16.46
C GLY A 258 10.15 0.61 17.51
N VAL A 259 10.89 -0.34 18.09
CA VAL A 259 10.39 -1.28 19.10
C VAL A 259 11.25 -1.18 20.35
N GLU A 260 10.60 -1.08 21.51
CA GLU A 260 11.29 -1.18 22.80
C GLU A 260 11.41 -2.65 23.23
N ALA A 261 12.43 -2.98 24.01
CA ALA A 261 12.59 -4.33 24.57
C ALA A 261 11.59 -4.63 25.70
N GLN A 262 10.96 -3.60 26.28
CA GLN A 262 10.02 -3.73 27.39
C GLN A 262 8.57 -3.50 26.96
N ALA A 263 7.63 -3.93 27.80
CA ALA A 263 6.21 -3.68 27.59
C ALA A 263 5.89 -2.20 27.81
N VAL A 264 5.58 -1.49 26.72
CA VAL A 264 5.25 -0.05 26.73
C VAL A 264 3.78 0.20 27.12
N GLU A 265 2.92 -0.82 26.98
CA GLU A 265 1.47 -0.75 27.23
C GLU A 265 1.01 -2.03 27.95
N LEU A 266 -0.05 -1.95 28.74
CA LEU A 266 -0.57 -3.10 29.49
C LEU A 266 -1.01 -4.26 28.59
N LEU A 267 -1.47 -3.98 27.37
CA LEU A 267 -1.83 -5.00 26.39
C LEU A 267 -0.62 -5.82 25.92
N ASN A 268 0.60 -5.29 26.05
CA ASN A 268 1.83 -6.02 25.74
C ASN A 268 2.19 -7.07 26.83
N LEU A 269 1.44 -7.14 27.92
CA LEU A 269 1.58 -8.21 28.93
C LEU A 269 0.80 -9.47 28.58
N LEU A 270 -0.01 -9.44 27.52
CA LEU A 270 -0.66 -10.64 27.01
C LEU A 270 0.40 -11.61 26.48
N PRO A 271 0.25 -12.93 26.71
CA PRO A 271 1.22 -13.92 26.25
C PRO A 271 1.15 -14.04 24.73
N ILE A 272 2.04 -13.33 24.03
CA ILE A 272 2.15 -13.35 22.57
C ILE A 272 3.58 -13.80 22.21
N GLN A 273 3.71 -14.60 21.14
CA GLN A 273 5.02 -14.95 20.60
C GLN A 273 5.61 -13.76 19.84
N GLU A 274 6.78 -13.28 20.29
CA GLU A 274 7.52 -12.19 19.68
C GLU A 274 8.73 -12.70 18.87
N SER A 275 9.34 -11.81 18.08
CA SER A 275 10.64 -12.09 17.45
C SER A 275 11.73 -12.20 18.53
N ILE A 276 12.48 -13.29 18.50
CA ILE A 276 13.71 -13.45 19.30
C ILE A 276 14.98 -13.02 18.56
N GLU A 277 14.87 -12.70 17.27
CA GLU A 277 16.00 -12.32 16.42
C GLU A 277 16.20 -10.80 16.41
N THR A 278 17.44 -10.37 16.64
CA THR A 278 17.84 -8.96 16.49
C THR A 278 17.87 -8.58 15.01
N VAL A 279 17.19 -7.49 14.64
CA VAL A 279 17.19 -6.97 13.27
C VAL A 279 18.22 -5.88 13.11
N SER A 280 19.18 -6.06 12.19
CA SER A 280 20.18 -5.04 11.87
C SER A 280 19.55 -3.86 11.13
N THR A 281 19.91 -2.63 11.53
CA THR A 281 19.49 -1.41 10.82
C THR A 281 20.49 -1.06 9.71
N PRO A 282 20.02 -0.79 8.47
CA PRO A 282 20.91 -0.45 7.37
C PRO A 282 21.47 0.98 7.51
N LYS A 283 22.72 1.20 7.08
CA LYS A 283 23.28 2.54 6.97
C LYS A 283 22.75 3.25 5.73
N LEU A 284 21.94 4.28 5.93
CA LEU A 284 21.36 5.10 4.86
C LEU A 284 22.36 6.15 4.38
N SER A 285 22.37 6.38 3.06
CA SER A 285 23.03 7.56 2.49
C SER A 285 22.12 8.78 2.60
N PRO A 286 22.66 10.01 2.52
CA PRO A 286 21.85 11.23 2.57
C PRO A 286 20.74 11.33 1.50
N LEU A 287 20.88 10.60 0.39
CA LEU A 287 19.90 10.56 -0.71
C LEU A 287 18.87 9.41 -0.60
N ALA A 288 19.02 8.50 0.36
CA ALA A 288 18.22 7.27 0.39
C ALA A 288 16.72 7.55 0.49
N GLY A 289 16.31 8.44 1.40
CA GLY A 289 14.91 8.82 1.57
C GLY A 289 14.32 9.45 0.30
N GLN A 290 15.10 10.30 -0.36
CA GLN A 290 14.69 10.94 -1.60
C GLN A 290 14.45 9.92 -2.71
N GLU A 291 15.43 9.07 -2.99
CA GLU A 291 15.34 8.10 -4.08
C GLU A 291 14.27 7.04 -3.83
N ALA A 292 14.04 6.66 -2.56
CA ALA A 292 12.96 5.76 -2.19
C ALA A 292 11.58 6.35 -2.48
N LEU A 293 11.37 7.63 -2.14
CA LEU A 293 10.13 8.36 -2.44
C LEU A 293 9.91 8.52 -3.95
N ASP A 294 10.95 8.88 -4.70
CA ASP A 294 10.88 9.02 -6.16
C ASP A 294 10.51 7.71 -6.85
N TRP A 295 11.16 6.61 -6.43
CA TRP A 295 10.83 5.29 -6.93
C TRP A 295 9.38 4.92 -6.61
N TRP A 296 8.98 5.08 -5.34
CA TRP A 296 7.64 4.71 -4.88
C TRP A 296 6.54 5.49 -5.60
N ALA A 297 6.67 6.82 -5.69
CA ALA A 297 5.71 7.68 -6.37
C ALA A 297 5.62 7.35 -7.87
N THR A 298 6.75 7.05 -8.52
CA THR A 298 6.77 6.60 -9.91
C THR A 298 5.99 5.29 -10.09
N ARG A 299 6.16 4.32 -9.17
CA ARG A 299 5.39 3.06 -9.22
C ARG A 299 3.91 3.26 -8.93
N LEU A 300 3.56 4.13 -7.98
CA LEU A 300 2.17 4.51 -7.73
C LEU A 300 1.54 5.20 -8.94
N ASN A 301 2.27 6.05 -9.66
CA ASN A 301 1.81 6.65 -10.91
C ASN A 301 1.40 5.58 -11.92
N HIS A 302 2.26 4.60 -12.17
CA HIS A 302 1.95 3.51 -13.10
C HIS A 302 0.76 2.67 -12.63
N LEU A 303 0.71 2.32 -11.34
CA LEU A 303 -0.40 1.58 -10.75
C LEU A 303 -1.73 2.33 -10.93
N PHE A 304 -1.80 3.60 -10.52
CA PHE A 304 -3.00 4.41 -10.67
C PHE A 304 -3.34 4.73 -12.13
N GLY A 305 -2.35 4.77 -13.02
CA GLY A 305 -2.59 4.86 -14.46
C GLY A 305 -3.37 3.68 -15.01
N ILE A 306 -3.28 2.49 -14.38
CA ILE A 306 -4.09 1.31 -14.71
C ILE A 306 -5.40 1.33 -13.93
N LEU A 307 -5.33 1.52 -12.60
CA LEU A 307 -6.48 1.50 -11.70
C LEU A 307 -7.44 2.68 -11.87
N THR A 308 -7.17 3.61 -12.77
CA THR A 308 -8.09 4.70 -13.10
C THR A 308 -8.41 4.77 -14.59
N ASP A 309 -7.99 3.75 -15.35
CA ASP A 309 -8.24 3.64 -16.79
C ASP A 309 -9.52 2.85 -17.04
N PRO A 310 -10.62 3.51 -17.45
CA PRO A 310 -11.91 2.83 -17.65
C PRO A 310 -11.85 1.77 -18.75
N THR A 311 -10.91 1.85 -19.69
CA THR A 311 -10.76 0.87 -20.79
C THR A 311 -10.34 -0.52 -20.31
N VAL A 312 -9.79 -0.60 -19.09
CA VAL A 312 -9.37 -1.85 -18.45
C VAL A 312 -10.55 -2.54 -17.76
N PHE A 313 -11.62 -1.80 -17.45
CA PHE A 313 -12.79 -2.26 -16.71
C PHE A 313 -14.02 -2.29 -17.61
N VAL A 314 -13.90 -2.90 -18.78
CA VAL A 314 -15.02 -3.10 -19.70
C VAL A 314 -15.44 -4.56 -19.80
N ASP A 315 -16.70 -4.78 -20.20
CA ASP A 315 -17.26 -6.08 -20.55
C ASP A 315 -16.90 -6.50 -22.01
N GLY A 316 -17.49 -7.60 -22.48
CA GLY A 316 -17.30 -8.11 -23.84
C GLY A 316 -17.81 -7.18 -24.96
N GLN A 317 -18.61 -6.17 -24.63
CA GLN A 317 -19.15 -5.16 -25.54
C GLN A 317 -18.42 -3.80 -25.43
N ASN A 318 -17.31 -3.75 -24.69
CA ASN A 318 -16.58 -2.53 -24.33
C ASN A 318 -17.39 -1.56 -23.43
N ILE A 319 -18.49 -2.00 -22.82
CA ILE A 319 -19.25 -1.20 -21.85
C ILE A 319 -18.50 -1.21 -20.53
N TYR A 320 -18.29 -0.02 -19.96
CA TYR A 320 -17.62 0.15 -18.68
C TYR A 320 -18.43 -0.46 -17.53
N ASP A 321 -17.75 -1.22 -16.66
CA ASP A 321 -18.30 -1.87 -15.46
C ASP A 321 -17.72 -1.20 -14.20
N PRO A 322 -18.44 -0.24 -13.58
CA PRO A 322 -17.97 0.43 -12.36
C PRO A 322 -17.94 -0.51 -11.16
N SER A 323 -18.75 -1.57 -11.13
CA SER A 323 -18.73 -2.58 -10.06
C SER A 323 -17.43 -3.37 -10.09
N LYS A 324 -16.99 -3.84 -11.27
CA LYS A 324 -15.68 -4.47 -11.47
C LYS A 324 -14.56 -3.50 -11.09
N HIS A 325 -14.65 -2.24 -11.52
CA HIS A 325 -13.64 -1.23 -11.21
C HIS A 325 -13.50 -0.99 -9.69
N LEU A 326 -14.61 -0.78 -8.98
CA LEU A 326 -14.60 -0.56 -7.52
C LEU A 326 -14.01 -1.75 -6.77
N ARG A 327 -14.38 -2.99 -7.14
CA ARG A 327 -13.83 -4.21 -6.51
C ARG A 327 -12.30 -4.26 -6.59
N TRP A 328 -11.72 -3.85 -7.71
CA TRP A 328 -10.27 -3.87 -7.90
C TRP A 328 -9.55 -2.76 -7.13
N ILE A 329 -10.10 -1.56 -7.08
CA ILE A 329 -9.57 -0.50 -6.21
C ILE A 329 -9.57 -0.94 -4.76
N LEU A 330 -10.69 -1.49 -4.28
CA LEU A 330 -10.79 -2.03 -2.93
C LEU A 330 -9.76 -3.13 -2.69
N THR A 331 -9.62 -4.07 -3.63
CA THR A 331 -8.66 -5.17 -3.52
C THR A 331 -7.23 -4.67 -3.34
N ILE A 332 -6.82 -3.68 -4.14
CA ILE A 332 -5.48 -3.11 -4.06
C ILE A 332 -5.30 -2.30 -2.78
N GLU A 333 -6.23 -1.40 -2.44
CA GLU A 333 -6.11 -0.61 -1.20
C GLU A 333 -6.00 -1.50 0.04
N GLN A 334 -6.81 -2.54 0.11
CA GLN A 334 -6.77 -3.49 1.23
C GLN A 334 -5.45 -4.27 1.28
N MET A 335 -4.81 -4.54 0.14
CA MET A 335 -3.46 -5.12 0.13
C MET A 335 -2.44 -4.18 0.79
N PHE A 336 -2.45 -2.89 0.42
CA PHE A 336 -1.58 -1.88 1.05
C PHE A 336 -1.82 -1.79 2.55
N ARG A 337 -3.08 -1.69 2.99
CA ARG A 337 -3.43 -1.61 4.42
C ARG A 337 -2.96 -2.84 5.20
N ARG A 338 -3.19 -4.04 4.67
CA ARG A 338 -2.72 -5.29 5.30
C ARG A 338 -1.20 -5.36 5.40
N VAL A 339 -0.48 -4.89 4.39
CA VAL A 339 0.99 -4.81 4.43
C VAL A 339 1.47 -3.84 5.51
N SER A 340 0.83 -2.67 5.64
CA SER A 340 1.12 -1.76 6.75
C SER A 340 0.81 -2.38 8.12
N SER A 341 -0.31 -3.11 8.23
CA SER A 341 -0.64 -3.85 9.46
C SER A 341 0.43 -4.90 9.77
N ILE A 342 0.88 -5.69 8.79
CA ILE A 342 1.99 -6.65 8.94
C ILE A 342 3.23 -5.93 9.50
N GLN A 343 3.60 -4.79 8.92
CA GLN A 343 4.79 -4.03 9.34
C GLN A 343 4.63 -3.46 10.77
N GLY A 344 3.42 -3.06 11.16
CA GLY A 344 3.10 -2.53 12.49
C GLY A 344 2.98 -3.59 13.58
N THR A 345 2.52 -4.81 13.27
CA THR A 345 2.34 -5.90 14.24
C THR A 345 3.63 -6.69 14.44
N HIS A 346 4.74 -6.03 14.78
CA HIS A 346 6.02 -6.71 15.04
C HIS A 346 5.98 -7.61 16.28
N ARG A 347 5.15 -7.30 17.27
CA ARG A 347 5.04 -8.10 18.50
C ARG A 347 4.05 -9.26 18.41
N ASP A 348 3.37 -9.43 17.29
CA ASP A 348 2.33 -10.46 17.14
C ASP A 348 2.55 -11.30 15.89
N VAL A 349 3.26 -12.42 16.07
CA VAL A 349 3.51 -13.42 15.02
C VAL A 349 2.19 -14.00 14.47
N HIS A 350 1.17 -14.19 15.32
CA HIS A 350 -0.09 -14.81 14.91
C HIS A 350 -0.91 -13.87 14.03
N ALA A 351 -1.09 -12.61 14.44
CA ALA A 351 -1.75 -11.60 13.61
C ALA A 351 -1.00 -11.41 12.29
N ARG A 352 0.33 -11.31 12.35
CA ARG A 352 1.19 -11.17 11.17
C ARG A 352 1.03 -12.35 10.20
N ARG A 353 0.94 -13.59 10.70
CA ARG A 353 0.69 -14.79 9.89
C ARG A 353 -0.68 -14.77 9.20
N VAL A 354 -1.74 -14.42 9.93
CA VAL A 354 -3.10 -14.34 9.35
C VAL A 354 -3.16 -13.26 8.27
N LEU A 355 -2.56 -12.09 8.53
CA LEU A 355 -2.47 -11.01 7.55
C LEU A 355 -1.66 -11.43 6.32
N LEU A 356 -0.54 -12.13 6.50
CA LEU A 356 0.25 -12.66 5.40
C LEU A 356 -0.60 -13.54 4.47
N PHE A 357 -1.34 -14.50 5.02
CA PHE A 357 -2.18 -15.39 4.21
C PHE A 357 -3.22 -14.60 3.39
N SER A 358 -3.83 -13.57 4.00
CA SER A 358 -4.75 -12.69 3.29
C SER A 358 -4.06 -11.89 2.17
N VAL A 359 -2.81 -11.48 2.36
CA VAL A 359 -2.01 -10.79 1.32
C VAL A 359 -1.61 -11.76 0.21
N LEU A 360 -1.19 -12.99 0.52
CA LEU A 360 -0.86 -14.02 -0.46
C LEU A 360 -2.07 -14.39 -1.35
N ASP A 361 -3.27 -14.41 -0.79
CA ASP A 361 -4.52 -14.61 -1.52
C ASP A 361 -4.84 -13.47 -2.49
N THR A 362 -4.58 -12.24 -2.06
CA THR A 362 -4.72 -11.08 -2.94
C THR A 362 -3.64 -11.08 -4.03
N ALA A 363 -2.38 -11.33 -3.66
CA ALA A 363 -1.25 -11.36 -4.58
C ALA A 363 -1.43 -12.44 -5.66
N SER A 364 -1.76 -13.68 -5.28
CA SER A 364 -2.04 -14.80 -6.21
C SER A 364 -3.09 -14.43 -7.26
N ARG A 365 -4.16 -13.72 -6.86
CA ARG A 365 -5.20 -13.23 -7.77
C ARG A 365 -4.71 -12.14 -8.72
N ILE A 366 -3.85 -11.23 -8.26
CA ILE A 366 -3.29 -10.13 -9.05
C ILE A 366 -2.28 -10.65 -10.07
N ILE A 367 -1.34 -11.48 -9.64
CA ILE A 367 -0.23 -11.97 -10.48
C ILE A 367 -0.55 -13.28 -11.20
N ASN A 368 -1.75 -13.84 -10.98
CA ASN A 368 -2.25 -15.07 -11.58
C ASN A 368 -1.32 -16.29 -11.36
N LEU A 369 -0.89 -16.48 -10.11
CA LEU A 369 -0.07 -17.60 -9.68
C LEU A 369 -0.75 -18.33 -8.53
N ASN A 370 -0.59 -19.65 -8.44
CA ASN A 370 -1.10 -20.39 -7.29
C ASN A 370 -0.24 -20.11 -6.04
N ILE A 371 -0.75 -20.44 -4.85
CA ILE A 371 -0.06 -20.19 -3.57
C ILE A 371 1.34 -20.80 -3.57
N GLU A 372 1.47 -22.02 -4.05
CA GLU A 372 2.69 -22.80 -4.13
C GLU A 372 3.76 -22.11 -4.98
N ASP A 373 3.34 -21.45 -6.06
CA ASP A 373 4.23 -20.72 -6.94
C ASP A 373 4.73 -19.42 -6.31
N ILE A 374 3.90 -18.77 -5.49
CA ILE A 374 4.26 -17.52 -4.80
C ILE A 374 5.03 -17.76 -3.49
N VAL A 375 5.16 -19.00 -3.04
CA VAL A 375 6.04 -19.34 -1.90
C VAL A 375 7.17 -20.29 -2.31
N SER A 376 7.37 -20.50 -3.61
CA SER A 376 8.53 -21.21 -4.14
C SER A 376 9.79 -20.35 -4.01
N ILE A 377 10.78 -20.83 -3.27
CA ILE A 377 12.01 -20.08 -2.97
C ILE A 377 12.76 -19.65 -4.23
N ASP A 378 12.84 -20.51 -5.26
CA ASP A 378 13.52 -20.21 -6.52
C ASP A 378 12.84 -19.07 -7.27
N LYS A 379 11.49 -19.10 -7.33
CA LYS A 379 10.70 -18.05 -7.97
C LYS A 379 10.82 -16.74 -7.21
N VAL A 380 10.77 -16.79 -5.89
CA VAL A 380 10.90 -15.63 -5.00
C VAL A 380 12.28 -14.98 -5.12
N ARG A 381 13.37 -15.77 -5.13
CA ARG A 381 14.74 -15.26 -5.33
C ARG A 381 14.89 -14.55 -6.68
N LYS A 382 14.39 -15.15 -7.76
CA LYS A 382 14.44 -14.53 -9.09
C LYS A 382 13.69 -13.19 -9.13
N LYS A 383 12.52 -13.13 -8.48
CA LYS A 383 11.75 -11.88 -8.35
C LYS A 383 12.48 -10.83 -7.50
N LEU A 384 13.13 -11.23 -6.41
CA LEU A 384 13.94 -10.34 -5.58
C LEU A 384 15.10 -9.71 -6.37
N GLU A 385 15.79 -10.49 -7.19
CA GLU A 385 16.87 -9.96 -8.03
C GLU A 385 16.35 -9.01 -9.12
N ASN A 386 15.21 -9.31 -9.73
CA ASN A 386 14.55 -8.38 -10.65
C ASN A 386 14.14 -7.08 -9.94
N LEU A 387 13.63 -7.16 -8.71
CA LEU A 387 13.29 -6.00 -7.89
C LEU A 387 14.52 -5.15 -7.59
N ARG A 388 15.63 -5.79 -7.18
CA ARG A 388 16.91 -5.13 -6.93
C ARG A 388 17.40 -4.36 -8.15
N GLY A 389 17.29 -4.96 -9.34
CA GLY A 389 17.65 -4.31 -10.61
C GLY A 389 16.74 -3.15 -11.02
N SER A 390 15.55 -3.01 -10.42
CA SER A 390 14.57 -1.97 -10.74
C SER A 390 14.71 -0.68 -9.92
N MET A 391 15.65 -0.64 -8.98
CA MET A 391 15.84 0.42 -7.98
C MET A 391 17.27 0.97 -8.04
N LEU A 392 17.43 2.25 -7.71
CA LEU A 392 18.76 2.80 -7.43
C LEU A 392 19.30 2.24 -6.10
N PRO A 393 20.62 2.10 -5.92
CA PRO A 393 21.20 1.54 -4.71
C PRO A 393 20.79 2.26 -3.42
N ALA A 394 20.57 3.58 -3.47
CA ALA A 394 20.18 4.35 -2.28
C ALA A 394 18.70 4.11 -1.91
N ALA A 395 17.80 4.04 -2.90
CA ALA A 395 16.42 3.61 -2.69
C ALA A 395 16.34 2.17 -2.14
N ALA A 396 17.14 1.26 -2.69
CA ALA A 396 17.17 -0.15 -2.29
C ALA A 396 17.49 -0.34 -0.81
N LYS A 397 18.31 0.53 -0.20
CA LYS A 397 18.63 0.49 1.24
C LYS A 397 17.44 0.76 2.16
N ILE A 398 16.37 1.38 1.66
CA ILE A 398 15.11 1.57 2.38
C ILE A 398 14.10 0.50 1.98
N LEU A 399 13.99 0.22 0.68
CA LEU A 399 12.90 -0.60 0.14
C LEU A 399 13.13 -2.11 0.25
N LEU A 400 14.37 -2.61 0.15
CA LEU A 400 14.62 -4.05 0.09
C LEU A 400 14.83 -4.78 1.43
N PRO A 401 15.34 -4.18 2.52
CA PRO A 401 15.74 -4.96 3.70
C PRO A 401 14.64 -5.88 4.25
N SER A 402 13.41 -5.39 4.41
CA SER A 402 12.31 -6.22 4.91
C SER A 402 11.92 -7.33 3.92
N ALA A 403 12.01 -7.07 2.61
CA ALA A 403 11.76 -8.07 1.59
C ALA A 403 12.86 -9.15 1.56
N GLU A 404 14.13 -8.76 1.68
CA GLU A 404 15.27 -9.68 1.77
C GLU A 404 15.13 -10.61 2.99
N ARG A 405 14.78 -10.06 4.16
CA ARG A 405 14.53 -10.86 5.36
C ARG A 405 13.35 -11.82 5.18
N ALA A 406 12.30 -11.42 4.46
CA ALA A 406 11.19 -12.32 4.13
C ALA A 406 11.64 -13.52 3.27
N VAL A 407 12.52 -13.30 2.30
CA VAL A 407 13.06 -14.38 1.46
C VAL A 407 13.94 -15.33 2.28
N VAL A 408 14.78 -14.81 3.16
CA VAL A 408 15.56 -15.62 4.11
C VAL A 408 14.64 -16.41 5.04
N ALA A 409 13.58 -15.79 5.55
CA ALA A 409 12.59 -16.46 6.39
C ALA A 409 11.84 -17.57 5.65
N LEU A 410 11.55 -17.39 4.36
CA LEU A 410 10.96 -18.43 3.51
C LEU A 410 11.92 -19.61 3.33
N GLU A 411 13.21 -19.37 3.17
CA GLU A 411 14.23 -20.43 3.11
C GLU A 411 14.28 -21.22 4.43
N LYS A 412 14.26 -20.53 5.57
CA LYS A 412 14.27 -21.15 6.92
C LYS A 412 13.09 -22.09 7.18
N ILE A 413 11.97 -21.99 6.45
CA ILE A 413 10.87 -22.97 6.57
C ILE A 413 11.35 -24.38 6.21
N GLN A 414 12.28 -24.51 5.25
CA GLN A 414 12.80 -25.82 4.87
C GLN A 414 13.57 -26.50 6.02
N ASP A 415 14.18 -25.71 6.92
CA ASP A 415 14.93 -26.23 8.06
C ASP A 415 14.04 -26.92 9.10
N GLY A 416 12.74 -26.63 9.08
CA GLY A 416 11.75 -27.22 9.99
C GLY A 416 11.44 -28.69 9.71
N PHE A 417 11.81 -29.21 8.52
CA PHE A 417 11.69 -30.64 8.18
C PHE A 417 12.76 -31.49 8.89
N PHE A 418 12.64 -31.59 10.22
CA PHE A 418 13.68 -32.11 11.10
C PHE A 418 14.01 -33.59 10.84
N ILE A 419 13.04 -34.42 10.46
CA ILE A 419 13.27 -35.86 10.19
C ILE A 419 14.21 -36.04 9.00
N GLN A 420 13.95 -35.35 7.89
CA GLN A 420 14.74 -35.40 6.67
C GLN A 420 16.16 -34.92 6.93
N ARG A 421 16.30 -33.85 7.71
CA ARG A 421 17.60 -33.32 8.13
C ARG A 421 18.39 -34.32 8.97
N GLN A 422 17.75 -34.99 9.93
CA GLN A 422 18.38 -36.05 10.73
C GLN A 422 18.81 -37.26 9.90
N LEU A 423 18.05 -37.57 8.84
CA LEU A 423 18.35 -38.66 7.90
C LEU A 423 19.30 -38.26 6.77
N GLY A 424 19.73 -36.99 6.69
CA GLY A 424 20.57 -36.49 5.61
C GLY A 424 19.90 -36.53 4.23
N LYS A 425 18.56 -36.52 4.17
CA LYS A 425 17.78 -36.56 2.93
C LYS A 425 17.35 -35.16 2.50
N SER A 426 17.33 -34.91 1.18
CA SER A 426 16.84 -33.67 0.56
C SER A 426 15.41 -33.79 0.00
N THR A 427 14.78 -34.94 0.16
CA THR A 427 13.42 -35.23 -0.32
C THR A 427 12.55 -35.82 0.80
N LEU A 428 11.25 -35.60 0.66
CA LEU A 428 10.21 -36.17 1.51
C LEU A 428 9.41 -37.19 0.68
N GLU A 429 9.21 -38.36 1.24
CA GLU A 429 8.46 -39.45 0.61
C GLU A 429 7.03 -39.47 1.16
N TYR A 430 6.03 -39.54 0.30
CA TYR A 430 4.64 -39.72 0.72
C TYR A 430 3.90 -40.66 -0.24
N ARG A 431 2.84 -41.29 0.26
CA ARG A 431 1.99 -42.17 -0.56
C ARG A 431 0.94 -41.35 -1.31
N SER A 432 1.00 -41.34 -2.63
CA SER A 432 0.00 -40.67 -3.47
C SER A 432 -1.39 -41.30 -3.33
N LYS A 433 -2.42 -40.62 -3.86
CA LYS A 433 -3.79 -41.16 -3.91
C LYS A 433 -3.91 -42.46 -4.71
N LYS A 434 -2.95 -42.73 -5.61
CA LYS A 434 -2.90 -43.96 -6.42
C LYS A 434 -2.18 -45.11 -5.72
N GLY A 435 -1.62 -44.87 -4.52
CA GLY A 435 -0.87 -45.87 -3.76
C GLY A 435 0.64 -45.86 -4.00
N ASP A 436 1.11 -45.14 -5.04
CA ASP A 436 2.53 -45.00 -5.36
C ASP A 436 3.28 -44.16 -4.32
N ILE A 437 4.54 -44.51 -4.04
CA ILE A 437 5.45 -43.65 -3.27
C ILE A 437 5.95 -42.54 -4.19
N VAL A 438 5.79 -41.29 -3.76
CA VAL A 438 6.21 -40.10 -4.49
C VAL A 438 7.20 -39.34 -3.64
N GLU A 439 8.29 -38.90 -4.26
CA GLU A 439 9.27 -38.00 -3.66
C GLU A 439 8.96 -36.54 -4.01
N ILE A 440 9.15 -35.66 -3.04
CA ILE A 440 9.03 -34.21 -3.20
C ILE A 440 10.25 -33.52 -2.57
N GLY A 441 10.83 -32.54 -3.26
CA GLY A 441 11.92 -31.72 -2.72
C GLY A 441 11.46 -30.87 -1.54
N LEU A 442 12.39 -30.54 -0.62
CA LEU A 442 12.07 -29.74 0.56
C LEU A 442 11.53 -28.34 0.23
N ASP A 443 11.94 -27.77 -0.90
CA ASP A 443 11.45 -26.50 -1.43
C ASP A 443 9.93 -26.54 -1.68
N LYS A 444 9.48 -27.58 -2.38
CA LYS A 444 8.08 -27.78 -2.72
C LYS A 444 7.29 -28.29 -1.53
N ALA A 445 7.91 -29.07 -0.64
CA ALA A 445 7.31 -29.47 0.63
C ALA A 445 7.03 -28.26 1.53
N ALA A 446 7.96 -27.29 1.63
CA ALA A 446 7.78 -26.04 2.35
C ALA A 446 6.62 -25.22 1.79
N ALA A 447 6.50 -25.15 0.46
CA ALA A 447 5.40 -24.45 -0.19
C ALA A 447 4.02 -25.07 0.12
N GLU A 448 3.92 -26.39 0.04
CA GLU A 448 2.69 -27.11 0.43
C GLU A 448 2.41 -26.99 1.93
N TYR A 449 3.45 -27.00 2.79
CA TYR A 449 3.29 -26.80 4.23
C TYR A 449 2.70 -25.43 4.56
N ILE A 450 3.19 -24.34 3.93
CA ILE A 450 2.61 -23.00 4.09
C ILE A 450 1.13 -22.97 3.68
N LYS A 451 0.78 -23.68 2.60
CA LYS A 451 -0.61 -23.82 2.15
C LYS A 451 -1.48 -24.60 3.15
N VAL A 452 -0.95 -25.65 3.78
CA VAL A 452 -1.63 -26.37 4.87
C VAL A 452 -1.91 -25.41 6.04
N LEU A 453 -0.91 -24.64 6.48
CA LEU A 453 -1.09 -23.66 7.55
C LEU A 453 -2.11 -22.57 7.21
N ARG A 454 -2.12 -22.10 5.96
CA ARG A 454 -3.15 -21.18 5.46
C ARG A 454 -4.54 -21.81 5.58
N ASN A 455 -4.72 -23.03 5.08
CA ASN A 455 -6.02 -23.69 5.06
C ASN A 455 -6.54 -23.99 6.47
N ALA A 456 -5.65 -24.22 7.44
CA ALA A 456 -6.01 -24.41 8.84
C ALA A 456 -6.74 -23.20 9.47
N THR A 457 -6.61 -22.00 8.89
CA THR A 457 -7.37 -20.80 9.35
C THR A 457 -8.89 -20.91 9.16
N HIS A 458 -9.37 -21.83 8.32
CA HIS A 458 -10.80 -22.12 8.12
C HIS A 458 -11.30 -23.33 8.93
N GLY A 459 -10.45 -23.91 9.79
CA GLY A 459 -10.74 -25.12 10.57
C GLY A 459 -10.45 -26.42 9.81
N HIS A 460 -9.97 -27.45 10.52
CA HIS A 460 -9.73 -28.79 9.99
C HIS A 460 -11.08 -29.54 9.80
N GLY A 461 -11.80 -29.25 8.71
CA GLY A 461 -13.09 -29.92 8.39
C GLY A 461 -12.96 -31.15 7.49
N LYS A 462 -14.10 -31.82 7.18
CA LYS A 462 -14.23 -33.08 6.37
C LYS A 462 -13.45 -33.15 5.05
N LYS A 463 -12.96 -32.03 4.49
CA LYS A 463 -12.04 -32.02 3.34
C LYS A 463 -10.64 -32.60 3.66
N PHE A 464 -10.22 -32.56 4.93
CA PHE A 464 -8.95 -33.13 5.41
C PHE A 464 -8.84 -34.64 5.14
N GLU A 465 -9.94 -35.39 5.23
CA GLU A 465 -9.96 -36.83 4.97
C GLU A 465 -9.61 -37.18 3.50
N THR A 466 -9.84 -36.26 2.56
CA THR A 466 -9.61 -36.48 1.11
C THR A 466 -8.26 -36.01 0.58
N GLN A 467 -7.48 -35.24 1.35
CA GLN A 467 -6.12 -34.79 1.01
C GLN A 467 -5.01 -35.49 1.84
N GLY A 468 -5.42 -36.37 2.77
CA GLY A 468 -4.71 -36.69 4.01
C GLY A 468 -3.30 -37.27 3.96
N ASN A 469 -2.79 -37.84 2.85
CA ASN A 469 -1.46 -38.46 2.91
C ASN A 469 -0.31 -37.45 2.88
N LEU A 470 -0.35 -36.45 1.97
CA LEU A 470 0.74 -35.47 1.91
C LEU A 470 0.68 -34.54 3.12
N GLU A 471 -0.51 -34.03 3.47
CA GLU A 471 -0.67 -33.10 4.59
C GLU A 471 -0.26 -33.73 5.93
N ASN A 472 -0.63 -34.98 6.18
CA ASN A 472 -0.19 -35.69 7.40
C ASN A 472 1.33 -35.88 7.43
N VAL A 473 1.96 -36.21 6.30
CA VAL A 473 3.42 -36.34 6.23
C VAL A 473 4.09 -34.98 6.46
N LEU A 474 3.58 -33.90 5.87
CA LEU A 474 4.12 -32.55 6.11
C LEU A 474 4.04 -32.17 7.60
N LEU A 475 2.89 -32.39 8.24
CA LEU A 475 2.69 -32.09 9.66
C LEU A 475 3.51 -32.99 10.59
N ALA A 476 3.73 -34.25 10.22
CA ALA A 476 4.53 -35.18 11.03
C ALA A 476 6.04 -34.91 10.89
N HIS A 477 6.48 -34.40 9.74
CA HIS A 477 7.90 -34.19 9.45
C HIS A 477 8.39 -32.77 9.76
N HIS A 478 7.50 -31.79 9.91
CA HIS A 478 7.84 -30.41 10.24
C HIS A 478 7.64 -30.09 11.73
N ASP A 479 8.55 -29.34 12.32
CA ASP A 479 8.54 -28.96 13.74
C ASP A 479 7.52 -27.86 14.14
N GLY A 480 6.66 -27.43 13.21
CA GLY A 480 5.72 -26.34 13.47
C GLY A 480 6.30 -24.92 13.42
N SER A 481 7.62 -24.75 13.25
CA SER A 481 8.26 -23.43 13.25
C SER A 481 7.74 -22.55 12.11
N PHE A 482 7.55 -21.27 12.41
CA PHE A 482 7.09 -20.27 11.45
C PHE A 482 7.90 -18.99 11.68
N PRO A 483 8.96 -18.74 10.89
CA PRO A 483 9.84 -17.61 11.10
C PRO A 483 9.08 -16.29 11.09
N HIS A 484 9.34 -15.44 12.09
CA HIS A 484 8.64 -14.19 12.31
C HIS A 484 8.60 -13.27 11.07
N ASP A 485 9.73 -13.17 10.35
CA ASP A 485 9.88 -12.31 9.19
C ASP A 485 9.24 -12.87 7.91
N LEU A 486 8.73 -14.11 7.92
CA LEU A 486 7.97 -14.64 6.78
C LEU A 486 6.73 -13.80 6.50
N GLY A 487 6.16 -13.16 7.53
CA GLY A 487 5.08 -12.18 7.37
C GLY A 487 5.40 -11.04 6.38
N LEU A 488 6.66 -10.64 6.29
CA LEU A 488 7.12 -9.57 5.41
C LEU A 488 7.12 -9.98 3.93
N LEU A 489 6.83 -11.24 3.61
CA LEU A 489 6.62 -11.69 2.24
C LEU A 489 5.43 -10.96 1.59
N GLY A 490 4.47 -10.49 2.41
CA GLY A 490 3.42 -9.59 1.94
C GLY A 490 3.95 -8.25 1.40
N TYR A 491 4.94 -7.66 2.07
CA TYR A 491 5.60 -6.43 1.61
C TYR A 491 6.44 -6.68 0.34
N PHE A 492 7.15 -7.81 0.28
CA PHE A 492 7.86 -8.23 -0.94
C PHE A 492 6.92 -8.30 -2.15
N TYR A 493 5.74 -8.91 -2.01
CA TYR A 493 4.78 -9.01 -3.11
C TYR A 493 4.16 -7.66 -3.49
N LEU A 494 4.00 -6.75 -2.52
CA LEU A 494 3.60 -5.39 -2.84
C LEU A 494 4.65 -4.68 -3.71
N LEU A 495 5.93 -4.82 -3.38
CA LEU A 495 7.02 -4.28 -4.21
C LEU A 495 7.03 -4.90 -5.61
N ASP A 496 6.88 -6.22 -5.73
CA ASP A 496 6.85 -6.93 -7.01
C ASP A 496 5.71 -6.44 -7.91
N ILE A 497 4.52 -6.23 -7.34
CA ILE A 497 3.37 -5.67 -8.07
C ILE A 497 3.62 -4.22 -8.48
N LEU A 498 4.19 -3.41 -7.60
CA LEU A 498 4.53 -2.01 -7.89
C LEU A 498 5.61 -1.89 -8.97
N ALA A 499 6.60 -2.77 -8.97
CA ALA A 499 7.64 -2.82 -9.98
C ALA A 499 7.12 -3.30 -11.34
N ASN A 500 6.14 -4.21 -11.34
CA ASN A 500 5.57 -4.85 -12.52
C ASN A 500 4.05 -4.63 -12.68
N PRO A 501 3.59 -3.37 -12.80
CA PRO A 501 2.16 -3.05 -12.84
C PRO A 501 1.46 -3.61 -14.10
N ASP A 502 2.20 -3.93 -15.16
CA ASP A 502 1.65 -4.55 -16.37
C ASP A 502 1.06 -5.94 -16.13
N ALA A 503 1.54 -6.68 -15.13
CA ALA A 503 0.94 -7.96 -14.75
C ALA A 503 -0.51 -7.77 -14.27
N LEU A 504 -0.77 -6.71 -13.50
CA LEU A 504 -2.12 -6.33 -13.10
C LEU A 504 -2.97 -5.94 -14.31
N ARG A 505 -2.44 -5.13 -15.24
CA ARG A 505 -3.17 -4.76 -16.47
C ARG A 505 -3.57 -6.01 -17.26
N GLN A 506 -2.63 -6.92 -17.53
CA GLN A 506 -2.90 -8.17 -18.23
C GLN A 506 -3.96 -9.02 -17.51
N ARG A 507 -3.92 -9.08 -16.17
CA ARG A 507 -4.92 -9.80 -15.38
C ARG A 507 -6.32 -9.22 -15.52
N LEU A 508 -6.43 -7.90 -15.49
CA LEU A 508 -7.70 -7.19 -15.62
C LEU A 508 -8.31 -7.36 -17.02
N GLU A 509 -7.46 -7.40 -18.04
CA GLU A 509 -7.84 -7.60 -19.44
C GLU A 509 -8.22 -9.06 -19.76
N THR A 510 -7.54 -10.04 -19.17
CA THR A 510 -7.83 -11.48 -19.37
C THR A 510 -9.00 -11.98 -18.52
N GLY A 511 -9.36 -11.28 -17.44
CA GLY A 511 -10.56 -11.54 -16.66
C GLY A 511 -11.84 -10.99 -17.30
N ARG A 512 -11.94 -11.08 -18.63
CA ARG A 512 -13.15 -10.78 -19.42
C ARG A 512 -14.02 -12.00 -19.61
#